data_AF-A0A8I0CV10-F1
#
_entry.id   AF-A0A8I0CV10-F1
#
_cell.length_a   1.000
_cell.length_b   1.000
_cell.length_c   1.000
_cell.angle_alpha   90.00
_cell.angle_beta   90.00
_cell.angle_gamma   90.00
#
_symmetry.space_group_name_H-M   'P 1'
#
loop_
_entity.id
_entity.type
_entity.pdbx_description
1 polymer ?
#
loop_
_entity_poly.entity_id
_entity_poly.type
_entity_poly.pdbx_seq_one_letter_code
_entity_poly.pdbx_strand_id
1 'polypeptide(L)'
;MTLILGIDPGSRITGFGVVQHTPRGCIYVASGCIRTGAGELAERLQIVYRGVREVIQTYGPVTMGIEKVFMAKNADSALKLGQARGAAIVAGAEEGMEIAEYTATQVKQAVVGTGAANKEQVQMMVMHMLKLTAKPQIDASDALAIAICHAHTRSSLLPHGLGTARSRGGRLRL
;
A
#
# COMPACT_ATOMS: atom_id res chain seq x y z
N MET A 1 -8.79 -4.76 15.14
CA MET A 1 -8.08 -3.55 14.67
C MET A 1 -6.78 -4.02 14.05
N THR A 2 -6.43 -3.53 12.87
CA THR A 2 -5.33 -4.09 12.07
C THR A 2 -4.43 -2.97 11.59
N LEU A 3 -3.13 -3.05 11.87
CA LEU A 3 -2.15 -2.11 11.34
C LEU A 3 -1.73 -2.54 9.94
N ILE A 4 -1.81 -1.59 9.02
CA ILE A 4 -1.62 -1.79 7.59
C ILE A 4 -0.52 -0.86 7.12
N LEU A 5 0.45 -1.41 6.40
CA LEU A 5 1.48 -0.67 5.70
C LEU A 5 1.10 -0.49 4.23
N GLY A 6 1.20 0.72 3.71
CA GLY A 6 1.18 1.00 2.28
C GLY A 6 2.57 1.42 1.82
N ILE A 7 3.02 0.87 0.69
CA ILE A 7 4.30 1.20 0.06
C ILE A 7 4.06 1.71 -1.35
N ASP A 8 4.58 2.91 -1.63
CA ASP A 8 4.73 3.46 -2.97
C ASP A 8 6.21 3.34 -3.39
N PRO A 9 6.59 2.27 -4.11
CA PRO A 9 7.99 1.98 -4.38
C PRO A 9 8.55 2.96 -5.41
N GLY A 10 9.76 3.45 -5.16
CA GLY A 10 10.48 4.25 -6.13
C GLY A 10 11.98 4.08 -5.99
N SER A 11 12.68 4.06 -7.13
CA SER A 11 14.11 3.76 -7.16
C SER A 11 14.98 4.79 -6.44
N ARG A 12 14.48 6.01 -6.24
CA ARG A 12 15.14 7.10 -5.50
C ARG A 12 14.46 7.41 -4.18
N ILE A 13 13.13 7.49 -4.21
CA ILE A 13 12.26 7.83 -3.10
C ILE A 13 11.21 6.73 -3.04
N THR A 14 11.07 6.07 -1.89
CA THR A 14 10.00 5.11 -1.63
C THR A 14 9.10 5.68 -0.54
N GLY A 15 7.83 5.91 -0.85
CA GLY A 15 6.84 6.39 0.11
C GLY A 15 6.37 5.26 1.02
N PHE A 16 6.14 5.56 2.30
CA PHE A 16 5.47 4.64 3.22
C PHE A 16 4.34 5.35 3.97
N GLY A 17 3.30 4.59 4.27
CA GLY A 17 2.17 5.05 5.09
C GLY A 17 1.65 3.91 5.96
N VAL A 18 1.49 4.16 7.25
CA VAL A 18 0.92 3.22 8.22
C VAL A 18 -0.43 3.76 8.66
N VAL A 19 -1.45 2.92 8.56
CA VAL A 19 -2.81 3.22 9.04
C VAL A 19 -3.32 2.09 9.92
N GLN A 20 -4.16 2.44 10.88
CA GLN A 20 -4.91 1.49 11.67
C GLN A 20 -6.32 1.36 11.09
N HIS A 21 -6.68 0.16 10.65
CA HIS A 21 -8.02 -0.14 10.21
C HIS A 21 -8.95 -0.43 11.40
N THR A 22 -10.08 0.27 11.42
CA THR A 22 -11.14 0.17 12.43
C THR A 22 -12.51 0.01 11.76
N PRO A 23 -13.57 -0.42 12.48
CA PRO A 23 -14.92 -0.49 11.94
C PRO A 23 -15.48 0.86 11.46
N ARG A 24 -14.92 1.99 11.90
CA ARG A 24 -15.34 3.34 11.53
C ARG A 24 -14.48 3.97 10.43
N GLY A 25 -13.53 3.21 9.85
CA GLY A 25 -12.59 3.69 8.85
C GLY A 25 -11.12 3.55 9.28
N CYS A 26 -10.24 4.29 8.63
CA CYS A 26 -8.80 4.26 8.90
C CYS A 26 -8.37 5.41 9.81
N ILE A 27 -7.43 5.13 10.72
CA ILE A 27 -6.77 6.12 11.57
C ILE A 27 -5.30 6.24 11.13
N TYR A 28 -4.80 7.45 10.99
CA TYR A 28 -3.39 7.70 10.67
C TYR A 28 -2.47 7.25 11.82
N VAL A 29 -1.37 6.58 11.48
CA VAL A 29 -0.33 6.19 12.45
C VAL A 29 0.99 6.89 12.12
N ALA A 30 1.48 6.71 10.90
CA ALA A 30 2.73 7.33 10.45
C ALA A 30 2.77 7.41 8.92
N SER A 31 3.56 8.32 8.38
CA SER A 31 3.94 8.31 6.96
C SER A 31 5.26 9.02 6.75
N GLY A 32 5.89 8.76 5.62
CA GLY A 32 7.17 9.35 5.29
C GLY A 32 7.72 8.84 3.97
N CYS A 33 9.00 9.11 3.74
CA CYS A 33 9.70 8.73 2.52
C CYS A 33 11.09 8.19 2.87
N ILE A 34 11.41 7.02 2.37
CA ILE A 34 12.76 6.44 2.40
C ILE A 34 13.53 7.02 1.22
N ARG A 35 14.53 7.86 1.50
CA ARG A 35 15.34 8.54 0.48
C ARG A 35 16.66 7.78 0.34
N THR A 36 16.85 7.17 -0.82
CA THR A 36 18.05 6.34 -1.10
C THR A 36 19.29 7.16 -1.46
N GLY A 37 19.11 8.46 -1.77
CA GLY A 37 20.22 9.36 -2.08
C GLY A 37 20.90 9.07 -3.42
N ALA A 38 22.20 9.28 -3.46
CA ALA A 38 23.08 8.94 -4.58
C ALA A 38 23.91 7.70 -4.22
N GLY A 39 24.42 7.00 -5.24
CA GLY A 39 25.20 5.77 -5.06
C GLY A 39 24.80 4.69 -6.04
N GLU A 40 25.45 3.55 -5.90
CA GLU A 40 25.21 2.40 -6.75
C GLU A 40 23.81 1.82 -6.52
N LEU A 41 23.26 1.19 -7.55
CA LEU A 41 21.90 0.65 -7.49
C LEU A 41 21.74 -0.36 -6.33
N ALA A 42 22.72 -1.25 -6.13
CA ALA A 42 22.67 -2.26 -5.08
C ALA A 42 22.57 -1.64 -3.67
N GLU A 43 23.34 -0.58 -3.41
CA GLU A 43 23.30 0.15 -2.13
C GLU A 43 21.95 0.82 -1.92
N ARG A 44 21.41 1.44 -2.96
CA ARG A 44 20.07 2.05 -2.91
C ARG A 44 18.97 1.02 -2.63
N LEU A 45 19.05 -0.17 -3.23
CA LEU A 45 18.12 -1.27 -2.95
C LEU A 45 18.24 -1.75 -1.51
N GLN A 46 19.45 -1.82 -0.97
CA GLN A 46 19.68 -2.14 0.44
C GLN A 46 19.05 -1.09 1.37
N ILE A 47 19.14 0.20 1.03
CA ILE A 47 18.47 1.28 1.78
C ILE A 47 16.95 1.11 1.75
N VAL A 48 16.35 0.81 0.58
CA VAL A 48 14.91 0.54 0.49
C VAL A 48 14.51 -0.63 1.40
N TYR A 49 15.21 -1.76 1.27
CA TYR A 49 14.93 -2.96 2.06
C TYR A 49 15.03 -2.67 3.57
N ARG A 50 16.14 -2.05 4.02
CA ARG A 50 16.35 -1.73 5.44
C ARG A 50 15.33 -0.72 5.95
N GLY A 51 15.03 0.32 5.18
CA GLY A 51 14.07 1.34 5.58
C GLY A 51 12.64 0.78 5.70
N VAL A 52 12.22 -0.09 4.77
CA VAL A 52 10.91 -0.76 4.87
C VAL A 52 10.87 -1.65 6.11
N ARG A 53 11.93 -2.44 6.33
CA ARG A 53 12.05 -3.30 7.52
C ARG A 53 12.02 -2.50 8.82
N GLU A 54 12.70 -1.37 8.89
CA GLU A 54 12.69 -0.47 10.04
C GLU A 54 11.28 0.07 10.32
N VAL A 55 10.54 0.48 9.29
CA VAL A 55 9.13 0.91 9.42
C VAL A 55 8.28 -0.24 9.96
N ILE A 56 8.46 -1.46 9.46
CA ILE A 56 7.73 -2.64 9.95
C ILE A 56 8.04 -2.90 11.43
N GLN A 57 9.31 -2.91 11.82
CA GLN A 57 9.73 -3.16 13.20
C GLN A 57 9.29 -2.05 14.16
N THR A 58 9.25 -0.80 13.70
CA THR A 58 8.87 0.35 14.51
C THR A 58 7.37 0.38 14.79
N TYR A 59 6.54 0.11 13.78
CA TYR A 59 5.09 0.29 13.89
C TYR A 59 4.31 -1.02 14.02
N GLY A 60 4.91 -2.17 13.74
CA GLY A 60 4.25 -3.49 13.82
C GLY A 60 3.03 -3.68 12.89
N PRO A 61 3.04 -3.23 11.62
CA PRO A 61 1.99 -3.59 10.68
C PRO A 61 2.01 -5.11 10.43
N VAL A 62 0.83 -5.70 10.22
CA VAL A 62 0.69 -7.15 10.00
C VAL A 62 0.40 -7.50 8.54
N THR A 63 0.08 -6.50 7.73
CA THR A 63 -0.26 -6.66 6.31
C THR A 63 0.17 -5.43 5.52
N MET A 64 0.54 -5.65 4.26
CA MET A 64 1.13 -4.64 3.39
C MET A 64 0.37 -4.56 2.06
N GLY A 65 0.00 -3.35 1.66
CA GLY A 65 -0.37 -3.00 0.29
C GLY A 65 0.81 -2.40 -0.45
N ILE A 66 1.02 -2.78 -1.69
CA ILE A 66 2.05 -2.18 -2.56
C ILE A 66 1.47 -1.83 -3.93
N GLU A 67 1.92 -0.73 -4.53
CA GLU A 67 1.51 -0.39 -5.89
C GLU A 67 2.02 -1.43 -6.91
N LYS A 68 1.11 -1.81 -7.82
CA LYS A 68 1.42 -2.58 -9.01
C LYS A 68 1.86 -1.62 -10.11
N VAL A 69 3.12 -1.75 -10.52
CA VAL A 69 3.70 -0.96 -11.60
C VAL A 69 3.23 -1.52 -12.94
N PHE A 70 2.60 -0.67 -13.77
CA PHE A 70 2.25 -1.02 -15.14
C PHE A 70 2.94 -0.06 -16.11
N MET A 71 3.78 -0.63 -16.99
CA MET A 71 4.21 -0.02 -18.25
C MET A 71 4.92 1.34 -18.12
N ALA A 72 6.22 1.32 -17.81
CA ALA A 72 7.03 2.53 -17.88
C ALA A 72 7.35 2.88 -19.34
N LYS A 73 7.33 4.18 -19.68
CA LYS A 73 7.75 4.68 -21.01
C LYS A 73 9.21 4.33 -21.35
N ASN A 74 10.04 4.13 -20.34
CA ASN A 74 11.46 3.80 -20.48
C ASN A 74 11.74 2.48 -19.74
N ALA A 75 12.30 1.50 -20.46
CA ALA A 75 12.64 0.18 -19.95
C ALA A 75 13.65 0.23 -18.79
N ASP A 76 14.65 1.12 -18.85
CA ASP A 76 15.67 1.26 -17.80
C ASP A 76 15.07 1.74 -16.48
N SER A 77 14.21 2.76 -16.54
CA SER A 77 13.48 3.25 -15.37
C SER A 77 12.50 2.20 -14.81
N ALA A 78 11.84 1.44 -15.69
CA ALA A 78 10.97 0.33 -15.29
C ALA A 78 11.75 -0.74 -14.52
N LEU A 79 12.93 -1.11 -15.02
CA LEU A 79 13.76 -2.14 -14.40
C LEU A 79 14.23 -1.71 -13.00
N LYS A 80 14.74 -0.47 -12.87
CA LYS A 80 15.17 0.10 -11.58
C LYS A 80 14.01 0.19 -10.58
N LEU A 81 12.83 0.57 -11.05
CA LEU A 81 11.62 0.60 -10.24
C LEU A 81 11.19 -0.81 -9.80
N GLY A 82 11.21 -1.79 -10.72
CA GLY A 82 10.92 -3.18 -10.42
C GLY A 82 11.87 -3.78 -9.38
N GLN A 83 13.16 -3.44 -9.44
CA GLN A 83 14.15 -3.85 -8.46
C GLN A 83 13.87 -3.24 -7.07
N ALA A 84 13.59 -1.93 -7.00
CA ALA A 84 13.25 -1.26 -5.73
C ALA A 84 11.97 -1.82 -5.12
N ARG A 85 10.96 -2.08 -5.96
CA ARG A 85 9.73 -2.77 -5.57
C ARG A 85 10.03 -4.17 -5.02
N GLY A 86 10.87 -4.94 -5.71
CA GLY A 86 11.31 -6.27 -5.23
C GLY A 86 11.96 -6.21 -3.86
N ALA A 87 12.85 -5.23 -3.63
CA ALA A 87 13.48 -5.01 -2.33
C ALA A 87 12.45 -4.73 -1.20
N ALA A 88 11.43 -3.90 -1.48
CA ALA A 88 10.36 -3.63 -0.53
C ALA A 88 9.46 -4.85 -0.25
N ILE A 89 9.14 -5.65 -1.27
CA ILE A 89 8.34 -6.87 -1.12
C ILE A 89 9.08 -7.89 -0.26
N VAL A 90 10.36 -8.12 -0.54
CA VAL A 90 11.17 -9.08 0.24
C VAL A 90 11.32 -8.61 1.69
N ALA A 91 11.45 -7.31 1.94
CA ALA A 91 11.47 -6.77 3.30
C ALA A 91 10.18 -7.09 4.07
N GLY A 92 9.01 -6.93 3.44
CA GLY A 92 7.73 -7.31 4.05
C GLY A 92 7.58 -8.82 4.24
N ALA A 93 8.02 -9.61 3.26
CA ALA A 93 7.89 -11.06 3.29
C ALA A 93 8.77 -11.70 4.38
N GLU A 94 9.97 -11.15 4.62
CA GLU A 94 10.88 -11.61 5.67
C GLU A 94 10.30 -11.42 7.08
N GLU A 95 9.52 -10.36 7.28
CA GLU A 95 8.80 -10.10 8.54
C GLU A 95 7.43 -10.84 8.59
N GLY A 96 7.17 -11.76 7.66
CA GLY A 96 5.99 -12.63 7.64
C GLY A 96 4.68 -11.94 7.29
N MET A 97 4.73 -10.77 6.63
CA MET A 97 3.53 -10.00 6.31
C MET A 97 2.72 -10.61 5.16
N GLU A 98 1.40 -10.48 5.24
CA GLU A 98 0.52 -10.69 4.08
C GLU A 98 0.69 -9.50 3.11
N ILE A 99 1.02 -9.77 1.84
CA ILE A 99 1.29 -8.72 0.84
C ILE A 99 0.26 -8.78 -0.27
N ALA A 100 -0.38 -7.64 -0.56
CA ALA A 100 -1.31 -7.49 -1.67
C ALA A 100 -0.89 -6.36 -2.61
N GLU A 101 -1.20 -6.53 -3.89
CA GLU A 101 -0.84 -5.58 -4.94
C GLU A 101 -2.06 -4.84 -5.49
N TYR A 102 -1.92 -3.54 -5.74
CA TYR A 102 -3.01 -2.70 -6.23
C TYR A 102 -2.58 -1.85 -7.43
N THR A 103 -3.38 -1.81 -8.47
CA THR A 103 -3.17 -0.87 -9.58
C THR A 103 -3.53 0.56 -9.15
N ALA A 104 -2.93 1.56 -9.79
CA ALA A 104 -3.30 2.96 -9.58
C ALA A 104 -4.81 3.21 -9.71
N THR A 105 -5.47 2.52 -10.66
CA THR A 105 -6.92 2.60 -10.85
C THR A 105 -7.69 2.05 -9.66
N GLN A 106 -7.25 0.92 -9.08
CA GLN A 106 -7.87 0.36 -7.87
C GLN A 106 -7.71 1.30 -6.67
N VAL A 107 -6.53 1.90 -6.49
CA VAL A 107 -6.27 2.87 -5.42
C VAL A 107 -7.18 4.08 -5.56
N LYS A 108 -7.24 4.69 -6.76
CA LYS A 108 -8.11 5.82 -7.05
C LYS A 108 -9.59 5.49 -6.84
N GLN A 109 -10.02 4.31 -7.29
CA GLN A 109 -11.39 3.83 -7.09
C GLN A 109 -11.72 3.66 -5.61
N ALA A 110 -10.82 3.11 -4.81
CA ALA A 110 -11.04 2.84 -3.39
C ALA A 110 -11.03 4.09 -2.52
N VAL A 111 -10.27 5.12 -2.90
CA VAL A 111 -10.09 6.36 -2.12
C VAL A 111 -11.04 7.47 -2.57
N VAL A 112 -11.23 7.66 -3.87
CA VAL A 112 -12.00 8.78 -4.44
C VAL A 112 -13.38 8.32 -4.97
N GLY A 113 -13.56 7.02 -5.23
CA GLY A 113 -14.78 6.47 -5.83
C GLY A 113 -14.76 6.42 -7.36
N THR A 114 -13.66 6.85 -8.01
CA THR A 114 -13.46 6.72 -9.45
C THR A 114 -12.01 6.43 -9.81
N GLY A 115 -11.78 5.45 -10.67
CA GLY A 115 -10.45 5.11 -11.19
C GLY A 115 -9.79 6.20 -12.05
N ALA A 116 -10.56 7.20 -12.50
CA ALA A 116 -10.08 8.31 -13.32
C ALA A 116 -9.61 9.53 -12.52
N ALA A 117 -9.61 9.46 -11.17
CA ALA A 117 -9.22 10.59 -10.32
C ALA A 117 -7.79 11.08 -10.60
N ASN A 118 -7.57 12.39 -10.45
CA ASN A 118 -6.25 12.99 -10.49
C ASN A 118 -5.54 12.85 -9.12
N LYS A 119 -4.23 13.15 -9.07
CA LYS A 119 -3.42 12.98 -7.86
C LYS A 119 -3.85 13.92 -6.74
N GLU A 120 -4.27 15.13 -7.08
CA GLU A 120 -4.75 16.13 -6.14
C GLU A 120 -6.02 15.67 -5.42
N GLN A 121 -6.97 15.07 -6.15
CA GLN A 121 -8.19 14.49 -5.58
C GLN A 121 -7.87 13.35 -4.62
N VAL A 122 -6.96 12.45 -4.99
CA VAL A 122 -6.52 11.36 -4.11
C VAL A 122 -5.94 11.94 -2.83
N GLN A 123 -5.03 12.91 -2.92
CA GLN A 123 -4.40 13.53 -1.76
C GLN A 123 -5.41 14.23 -0.83
N MET A 124 -6.36 14.98 -1.38
CA MET A 124 -7.41 15.63 -0.59
C MET A 124 -8.29 14.60 0.12
N MET A 125 -8.63 13.49 -0.55
CA MET A 125 -9.41 12.42 0.05
C MET A 125 -8.63 11.67 1.14
N VAL A 126 -7.34 11.40 0.94
CA VAL A 126 -6.47 10.83 1.99
C VAL A 126 -6.46 11.74 3.23
N MET A 127 -6.26 13.04 3.04
CA MET A 127 -6.29 14.01 4.15
C MET A 127 -7.64 14.02 4.86
N HIS A 128 -8.74 13.99 4.12
CA HIS A 128 -10.09 13.97 4.67
C HIS A 128 -10.36 12.69 5.50
N MET A 129 -10.08 11.52 4.91
CA MET A 129 -10.32 10.23 5.55
C MET A 129 -9.49 10.01 6.81
N LEU A 130 -8.24 10.49 6.80
CA LEU A 130 -7.30 10.36 7.91
C LEU A 130 -7.29 11.57 8.85
N LYS A 131 -8.13 12.58 8.59
CA LYS A 131 -8.23 13.84 9.36
C LYS A 131 -6.88 14.56 9.53
N LEU A 132 -6.08 14.58 8.48
CA LEU A 132 -4.77 15.24 8.48
C LEU A 132 -4.94 16.76 8.37
N THR A 133 -4.28 17.50 9.26
CA THR A 133 -4.31 18.97 9.27
C THR A 133 -3.28 19.59 8.33
N ALA A 134 -2.20 18.86 8.01
CA ALA A 134 -1.14 19.29 7.12
C ALA A 134 -1.07 18.40 5.88
N LYS A 135 -0.73 19.01 4.75
CA LYS A 135 -0.58 18.31 3.47
C LYS A 135 0.66 17.41 3.51
N PRO A 136 0.52 16.07 3.40
CA PRO A 136 1.67 15.18 3.35
C PRO A 136 2.48 15.38 2.05
N GLN A 137 3.75 14.96 2.06
CA GLN A 137 4.53 14.83 0.81
C GLN A 137 3.79 13.91 -0.17
N ILE A 138 3.96 14.13 -1.47
CA ILE A 138 3.19 13.42 -2.51
C ILE A 138 3.40 11.91 -2.39
N ASP A 139 4.64 11.43 -2.28
CA ASP A 139 4.94 10.00 -2.18
C ASP A 139 4.37 9.37 -0.89
N ALA A 140 4.33 10.13 0.22
CA ALA A 140 3.70 9.70 1.47
C ALA A 140 2.16 9.64 1.36
N SER A 141 1.56 10.55 0.58
CA SER A 141 0.13 10.53 0.28
C SER A 141 -0.25 9.32 -0.56
N ASP A 142 0.53 9.01 -1.59
CA ASP A 142 0.30 7.86 -2.48
C ASP A 142 0.42 6.56 -1.67
N ALA A 143 1.42 6.45 -0.77
CA ALA A 143 1.56 5.31 0.14
C ALA A 143 0.37 5.17 1.13
N LEU A 144 -0.11 6.27 1.72
CA LEU A 144 -1.32 6.25 2.57
C LEU A 144 -2.57 5.83 1.78
N ALA A 145 -2.71 6.27 0.53
CA ALA A 145 -3.80 5.88 -0.35
C ALA A 145 -3.80 4.36 -0.61
N ILE A 146 -2.62 3.76 -0.82
CA ILE A 146 -2.45 2.31 -0.98
C ILE A 146 -2.86 1.58 0.31
N ALA A 147 -2.46 2.08 1.48
CA ALA A 147 -2.84 1.49 2.77
C ALA A 147 -4.37 1.51 2.98
N ILE A 148 -5.03 2.61 2.62
CA ILE A 148 -6.49 2.74 2.67
C ILE A 148 -7.17 1.80 1.67
N CYS A 149 -6.66 1.73 0.43
CA CYS A 149 -7.16 0.80 -0.59
C CYS A 149 -7.10 -0.65 -0.11
N HIS A 150 -5.98 -1.03 0.53
CA HIS A 150 -5.83 -2.36 1.12
C HIS A 150 -6.84 -2.61 2.23
N ALA A 151 -7.04 -1.64 3.13
CA ALA A 151 -8.03 -1.71 4.20
C ALA A 151 -9.44 -1.97 3.65
N HIS A 152 -9.88 -1.17 2.67
CA HIS A 152 -11.21 -1.30 2.05
C HIS A 152 -11.40 -2.64 1.33
N THR A 153 -10.37 -3.08 0.60
CA THR A 153 -10.42 -4.37 -0.11
C THR A 153 -10.60 -5.52 0.89
N ARG A 154 -9.86 -5.51 2.00
CA ARG A 154 -10.02 -6.51 3.07
C ARG A 154 -11.41 -6.46 3.71
N SER A 155 -11.95 -5.27 3.97
CA SER A 155 -13.31 -5.13 4.52
C SER A 155 -14.38 -5.66 3.57
N SER A 156 -14.20 -5.53 2.25
CA SER A 156 -15.13 -6.10 1.26
C SER A 156 -15.06 -7.62 1.15
N LEU A 157 -13.88 -8.20 1.41
CA LEU A 157 -13.65 -9.65 1.40
C LEU A 157 -14.11 -10.32 2.69
N LEU A 158 -14.15 -9.58 3.80
CA LEU A 158 -14.75 -10.02 5.06
C LEU A 158 -16.27 -9.75 5.00
N PRO A 159 -17.13 -10.77 4.83
CA PRO A 159 -18.56 -10.55 4.74
C PRO A 159 -19.04 -9.86 6.02
N HIS A 160 -19.67 -8.70 5.85
CA HIS A 160 -20.50 -8.10 6.89
C HIS A 160 -21.67 -9.04 7.15
N GLY A 161 -21.56 -9.88 8.19
CA GLY A 161 -22.71 -10.46 8.86
C GLY A 161 -23.74 -11.21 8.01
N LEU A 162 -23.35 -11.81 6.87
CA LEU A 162 -24.20 -12.81 6.22
C LEU A 162 -23.97 -14.15 6.91
N GLY A 163 -24.76 -14.39 7.94
CA GLY A 163 -24.93 -15.72 8.52
C GLY A 163 -25.17 -16.73 7.40
N THR A 164 -24.37 -17.80 7.42
CA THR A 164 -24.67 -19.12 6.85
C THR A 164 -25.77 -19.15 5.80
N ALA A 165 -25.50 -18.65 4.59
CA ALA A 165 -26.27 -19.06 3.42
C ALA A 165 -25.86 -20.52 3.14
N ARG A 166 -26.59 -21.46 3.75
CA ARG A 166 -26.55 -22.87 3.38
C ARG A 166 -26.76 -22.95 1.86
N SER A 167 -25.71 -23.32 1.14
CA SER A 167 -25.83 -23.82 -0.23
C SER A 167 -26.71 -25.07 -0.18
N ARG A 168 -27.99 -24.89 -0.49
CA ARG A 168 -28.90 -25.98 -0.84
C ARG A 168 -28.81 -26.17 -2.34
N GLY A 169 -28.19 -27.28 -2.73
CA GLY A 169 -28.49 -27.94 -4.00
C GLY A 169 -27.33 -28.04 -4.97
N GLY A 170 -26.92 -29.28 -5.27
CA GLY A 170 -26.30 -29.62 -6.55
C GLY A 170 -24.99 -30.41 -6.48
N ARG A 171 -25.09 -31.70 -6.13
CA ARG A 171 -24.20 -32.82 -6.47
C ARG A 171 -22.72 -32.51 -6.76
N LEU A 172 -21.86 -32.77 -5.77
CA LEU A 172 -20.49 -33.20 -6.02
C LEU A 172 -20.52 -34.55 -6.74
N ARG A 173 -20.00 -34.60 -7.97
CA ARG A 173 -19.48 -35.84 -8.57
C ARG A 173 -18.00 -35.94 -8.18
N LEU A 174 -17.60 -37.16 -7.85
CA LEU A 174 -16.28 -37.61 -7.39
C LEU A 174 -15.13 -36.95 -8.15
#